data_AF-A0A353TWW7-F1
#
_entry.id   AF-A0A353TWW7-F1
#
_cell.length_a   1.000
_cell.length_b   1.000
_cell.length_c   1.000
_cell.angle_alpha   90.00
_cell.angle_beta   90.00
_cell.angle_gamma   90.00
#
_symmetry.space_group_name_H-M   'P 1'
#
loop_
_entity.id
_entity.type
_entity.pdbx_description
1 polymer ?
#
loop_
_entity_poly.entity_id
_entity_poly.type
_entity_poly.pdbx_seq_one_letter_code
_entity_poly.pdbx_strand_id
1 'polypeptide(L)'
;FRVKSTNRNGQWADNERALYITIMPPWYKTRWAYILYSVLIALLIFVIVATVTKINRYRNDLQIERRVNDLKLRFFTNISHEIRTPLTLIIGPIEDMLKKDLNNGDKPKLELIRKNGTRMLQLTNQLLDFRKIQNNKMRLYVKEFDIVEFTRGIFDSFAPLATHKNIVYSFSTALEQYNIWADPSKLDTVIYNLLSNALKFTDAGKNVRVAIKHNEADGFIEIQVEDEGRGIEFENLSRLFERYTILSGEELAGTGIGLSLSNELARLHHGEIVVVSELNRGSTFTLRLPSGKEHFEDDSFVEFSDEAGVLVHSAMQPEDDFSDLPAPAGFVDPLDKRTKIMVVEDNREIAEYICQSLSPEYFSCIAGNGEEAINMLSSQNPDLIISDVMMPVMDGMEMTRAVKENFATSHIPVVLLTAKSSVEDHISGVEHGADAYIVKPFNASYLKAVVNNLIEQRKAIIAKFRDNKTIDPSTLRVNSKDEEFLRKLISFVEENHTEEFSIEQLANEMCVSRTVFYNKVKGLTGMSPVEFVRQLKLKVAAHLLTQGYNVSEAAMKVGFNDARYFSRQFKTLFGHLPSKHLEKGSY
;
A
#
# COMPACT_ATOMS: atom_id res chain seq x y z
N PHE A 1 60.80 -78.75 8.52
CA PHE A 1 60.96 -79.67 9.67
C PHE A 1 61.92 -80.78 9.27
N ARG A 2 62.82 -81.25 10.14
CA ARG A 2 63.79 -82.31 9.82
C ARG A 2 63.73 -83.40 10.88
N VAL A 3 63.81 -84.66 10.47
CA VAL A 3 63.77 -85.82 11.37
C VAL A 3 64.90 -86.77 11.03
N LYS A 4 65.55 -87.28 12.07
CA LYS A 4 66.57 -88.33 12.03
C LYS A 4 66.13 -89.45 12.98
N SER A 5 66.45 -90.70 12.69
CA SER A 5 66.08 -91.82 13.57
C SER A 5 67.27 -92.33 14.39
N THR A 6 66.99 -92.86 15.57
CA THR A 6 67.99 -93.48 16.46
C THR A 6 67.63 -94.95 16.69
N ASN A 7 68.65 -95.80 16.85
CA ASN A 7 68.44 -97.22 17.17
C ASN A 7 68.36 -97.45 18.70
N ARG A 8 68.08 -98.70 19.11
CA ARG A 8 67.86 -99.07 20.53
C ARG A 8 69.07 -98.84 21.44
N ASN A 9 70.26 -98.67 20.86
CA ASN A 9 71.52 -98.38 21.56
C ASN A 9 71.88 -96.87 21.52
N GLY A 10 70.96 -96.02 21.05
CA GLY A 10 71.12 -94.56 21.05
C GLY A 10 72.02 -94.00 19.92
N GLN A 11 72.44 -94.83 18.96
CA GLN A 11 73.23 -94.35 17.82
C GLN A 11 72.31 -93.83 16.71
N TRP A 12 72.51 -92.57 16.33
CA TRP A 12 71.75 -91.91 15.27
C TRP A 12 72.13 -92.47 13.89
N ALA A 13 71.14 -92.98 13.17
CA ALA A 13 71.33 -93.48 11.81
C ALA A 13 71.45 -92.30 10.84
N ASP A 14 72.30 -92.40 9.82
CA ASP A 14 72.52 -91.33 8.85
C ASP A 14 71.42 -91.28 7.78
N ASN A 15 70.19 -91.06 8.23
CA ASN A 15 68.97 -91.10 7.42
C ASN A 15 68.08 -89.86 7.64
N GLU A 16 68.70 -88.69 7.78
CA GLU A 16 67.96 -87.44 7.97
C GLU A 16 67.04 -87.14 6.77
N ARG A 17 65.75 -86.93 7.03
CA ARG A 17 64.76 -86.52 6.04
C ARG A 17 64.26 -85.13 6.38
N ALA A 18 64.29 -84.24 5.39
CA ALA A 18 63.79 -82.88 5.50
C ALA A 18 62.42 -82.77 4.83
N LEU A 19 61.42 -82.29 5.58
CA LEU A 19 60.13 -81.84 5.06
C LEU A 19 60.17 -80.32 4.91
N TYR A 20 60.09 -79.85 3.68
CA TYR A 20 59.95 -78.43 3.37
C TYR A 20 58.48 -78.04 3.47
N ILE A 21 58.14 -77.25 4.49
CA ILE A 21 56.80 -76.71 4.68
C ILE A 21 56.82 -75.28 4.15
N THR A 22 56.18 -75.04 3.02
CA THR A 22 56.02 -73.70 2.46
C THR A 22 54.75 -73.08 3.03
N ILE A 23 54.90 -72.07 3.89
CA ILE A 23 53.77 -71.32 4.43
C ILE A 23 53.26 -70.40 3.33
N MET A 24 52.16 -70.77 2.68
CA MET A 24 51.50 -69.88 1.72
C MET A 24 50.91 -68.67 2.44
N PRO A 25 50.93 -67.47 1.81
CA PRO A 25 50.33 -66.29 2.40
C PRO A 25 48.83 -66.53 2.63
N PRO A 26 48.28 -66.04 3.77
CA PRO A 26 46.84 -66.09 4.01
C PRO A 26 46.05 -65.42 2.87
N TRP A 27 44.83 -65.88 2.63
CA TRP A 27 44.00 -65.45 1.49
C TRP A 27 43.88 -63.91 1.35
N TYR A 28 43.81 -63.18 2.46
CA TYR A 28 43.68 -61.72 2.52
C TYR A 28 44.97 -60.94 2.15
N LYS A 29 46.11 -61.63 1.97
CA LYS A 29 47.40 -61.07 1.51
C LYS A 29 47.78 -61.55 0.11
N THR A 30 46.88 -62.21 -0.61
CA THR A 30 47.12 -62.64 -1.99
C THR A 30 47.04 -61.45 -2.95
N ARG A 31 47.71 -61.55 -4.11
CA ARG A 31 47.63 -60.50 -5.16
C ARG A 31 46.19 -60.25 -5.61
N TRP A 32 45.37 -61.30 -5.66
CA TRP A 32 43.94 -61.22 -5.96
C TRP A 32 43.14 -60.42 -4.91
N ALA A 33 43.48 -60.54 -3.62
CA ALA A 33 42.84 -59.75 -2.56
C ALA A 33 43.15 -58.25 -2.70
N TYR A 34 44.38 -57.87 -3.05
CA TYR A 34 44.72 -56.46 -3.29
C TYR A 34 44.04 -55.88 -4.53
N ILE A 35 43.85 -56.67 -5.60
CA ILE A 35 43.05 -56.24 -6.76
C ILE A 35 41.60 -56.00 -6.34
N LEU A 36 41.01 -56.90 -5.54
CA LEU A 36 39.66 -56.74 -5.02
C LEU A 36 39.51 -55.48 -4.15
N TYR A 37 40.46 -55.21 -3.25
CA TYR A 37 40.44 -53.99 -2.44
C TYR A 37 40.50 -52.72 -3.31
N SER A 38 41.37 -52.69 -4.32
CA SER A 38 41.47 -51.55 -5.25
C SER A 38 40.17 -51.33 -6.02
N VAL A 39 39.50 -52.40 -6.47
CA VAL A 39 38.21 -52.31 -7.15
C VAL A 39 37.12 -51.81 -6.21
N LEU A 40 37.07 -52.30 -4.97
CA LEU A 40 36.09 -51.84 -3.96
C LEU A 40 36.28 -50.36 -3.62
N ILE A 41 37.54 -49.90 -3.49
CA ILE A 41 37.86 -48.49 -3.26
C ILE A 41 37.45 -47.65 -4.47
N ALA A 42 37.76 -48.09 -5.69
CA ALA A 42 37.36 -47.38 -6.91
C ALA A 42 35.83 -47.29 -7.04
N LEU A 43 35.11 -48.37 -6.72
CA LEU A 43 33.65 -48.41 -6.69
C LEU A 43 33.08 -47.45 -5.63
N LEU A 44 33.68 -47.43 -4.44
CA LEU A 44 33.28 -46.51 -3.36
C LEU A 44 33.46 -45.05 -3.78
N ILE A 45 34.63 -44.71 -4.35
CA ILE A 45 34.90 -43.36 -4.87
C ILE A 45 33.91 -43.01 -5.98
N PHE A 46 33.65 -43.93 -6.91
CA PHE A 46 32.68 -43.73 -7.99
C PHE A 46 31.27 -43.44 -7.44
N VAL A 47 30.79 -44.21 -6.46
CA VAL A 47 29.48 -44.00 -5.82
C VAL A 47 29.42 -42.64 -5.11
N ILE A 48 30.48 -42.26 -4.38
CA ILE A 48 30.56 -40.95 -3.70
C ILE A 48 30.49 -39.81 -4.72
N VAL A 49 31.33 -39.86 -5.77
CA VAL A 49 31.37 -38.82 -6.81
C VAL A 49 30.03 -38.75 -7.56
N ALA A 50 29.44 -39.88 -7.93
CA ALA A 50 28.13 -39.93 -8.58
C ALA A 50 27.03 -39.34 -7.70
N THR A 51 27.04 -39.62 -6.40
CA THR A 51 26.05 -39.11 -5.45
C THR A 51 26.21 -37.60 -5.25
N VAL A 52 27.43 -37.12 -5.02
CA VAL A 52 27.71 -35.68 -4.81
C VAL A 52 27.37 -34.87 -6.06
N THR A 53 27.74 -35.36 -7.26
CA THR A 53 27.41 -34.68 -8.51
C THR A 53 25.90 -34.64 -8.76
N LYS A 54 25.17 -35.72 -8.46
CA LYS A 54 23.71 -35.75 -8.54
C LYS A 54 23.05 -34.74 -7.58
N ILE A 55 23.50 -34.69 -6.32
CA ILE A 55 23.00 -33.73 -5.31
C ILE A 55 23.29 -32.28 -5.76
N ASN A 56 24.49 -32.02 -6.25
CA ASN A 56 24.87 -30.67 -6.71
C ASN A 56 24.06 -30.24 -7.94
N ARG A 57 23.78 -31.16 -8.88
CA ARG A 57 22.87 -30.87 -10.01
C ARG A 57 21.48 -30.50 -9.53
N TYR A 58 20.86 -31.31 -8.65
CA TYR A 58 19.55 -30.97 -8.10
C TYR A 58 19.52 -29.64 -7.37
N ARG A 59 20.56 -29.32 -6.58
CA ARG A 59 20.67 -28.02 -5.91
C ARG A 59 20.76 -26.86 -6.91
N ASN A 60 21.54 -27.02 -7.96
CA ASN A 60 21.66 -26.00 -9.01
C ASN A 60 20.34 -25.84 -9.78
N ASP A 61 19.67 -26.93 -10.15
CA ASP A 61 18.39 -26.89 -10.85
C ASP A 61 17.34 -26.16 -10.02
N LEU A 62 17.25 -26.46 -8.71
CA LEU A 62 16.38 -25.75 -7.77
C LEU A 62 16.73 -24.26 -7.63
N GLN A 63 18.01 -23.91 -7.62
CA GLN A 63 18.45 -22.51 -7.57
C GLN A 63 18.09 -21.75 -8.85
N ILE A 64 18.28 -22.38 -10.01
CA ILE A 64 17.92 -21.82 -11.31
C ILE A 64 16.40 -21.63 -11.37
N GLU A 65 15.62 -22.63 -10.98
CA GLU A 65 14.16 -22.56 -10.95
C GLU A 65 13.66 -21.43 -10.05
N ARG A 66 14.22 -21.30 -8.83
CA ARG A 66 13.91 -20.18 -7.93
C ARG A 66 14.28 -18.83 -8.53
N ARG A 67 15.47 -18.69 -9.11
CA ARG A 67 15.90 -17.44 -9.77
C ARG A 67 15.00 -17.07 -10.95
N VAL A 68 14.62 -18.05 -11.76
CA VAL A 68 13.70 -17.85 -12.88
C VAL A 68 12.33 -17.43 -12.35
N ASN A 69 11.86 -18.01 -11.25
CA ASN A 69 10.61 -17.59 -10.62
C ASN A 69 10.72 -16.15 -10.09
N ASP A 70 11.76 -15.80 -9.34
CA ASP A 70 11.97 -14.44 -8.82
C ASP A 70 12.09 -13.39 -9.95
N LEU A 71 12.81 -13.70 -11.03
CA LEU A 71 12.90 -12.84 -12.21
C LEU A 71 11.54 -12.66 -12.87
N LYS A 72 10.75 -13.73 -13.01
CA LYS A 72 9.36 -13.64 -13.49
C LYS A 72 8.55 -12.72 -12.58
N LEU A 73 8.67 -12.84 -11.26
CA LEU A 73 7.94 -12.01 -10.30
C LEU A 73 8.28 -10.52 -10.42
N ARG A 74 9.57 -10.19 -10.49
CA ARG A 74 10.02 -8.81 -10.69
C ARG A 74 9.52 -8.26 -12.03
N PHE A 75 9.61 -9.05 -13.10
CA PHE A 75 9.12 -8.69 -14.42
C PHE A 75 7.62 -8.37 -14.41
N PHE A 76 6.77 -9.23 -13.84
CA PHE A 76 5.33 -8.99 -13.79
C PHE A 76 4.94 -7.84 -12.88
N THR A 77 5.62 -7.67 -11.75
CA THR A 77 5.41 -6.52 -10.85
C THR A 77 5.73 -5.23 -11.60
N ASN A 78 6.92 -5.16 -12.21
CA ASN A 78 7.37 -3.99 -12.97
C ASN A 78 6.45 -3.70 -14.16
N ILE A 79 6.07 -4.72 -14.94
CA ILE A 79 5.11 -4.54 -16.05
C ILE A 79 3.77 -3.99 -15.57
N SER A 80 3.29 -4.46 -14.43
CA SER A 80 2.00 -3.97 -13.92
C SER A 80 2.08 -2.50 -13.52
N HIS A 81 3.21 -2.07 -12.96
CA HIS A 81 3.50 -0.65 -12.76
C HIS A 81 3.58 0.10 -14.10
N GLU A 82 4.36 -0.39 -15.07
CA GLU A 82 4.53 0.21 -16.39
C GLU A 82 3.23 0.29 -17.20
N ILE A 83 2.24 -0.60 -16.97
CA ILE A 83 0.91 -0.54 -17.59
C ILE A 83 -0.01 0.43 -16.85
N ARG A 84 0.09 0.53 -15.52
CA ARG A 84 -0.81 1.36 -14.71
C ARG A 84 -0.53 2.86 -14.88
N THR A 85 0.74 3.22 -15.06
CA THR A 85 1.19 4.60 -15.35
C THR A 85 0.49 5.20 -16.58
N PRO A 86 0.59 4.61 -17.79
CA PRO A 86 -0.12 5.14 -18.97
C PRO A 86 -1.64 5.03 -18.81
N LEU A 87 -2.17 4.03 -18.11
CA LEU A 87 -3.62 3.98 -17.83
C LEU A 87 -4.10 5.13 -16.94
N THR A 88 -3.28 5.59 -15.99
CA THR A 88 -3.59 6.77 -15.16
C THR A 88 -3.70 8.02 -16.05
N LEU A 89 -2.77 8.16 -17.00
CA LEU A 89 -2.72 9.26 -17.97
C LEU A 89 -3.81 9.19 -19.04
N ILE A 90 -4.44 8.03 -19.26
CA ILE A 90 -5.58 7.88 -20.16
C ILE A 90 -6.90 8.11 -19.40
N ILE A 91 -7.10 7.39 -18.30
CA ILE A 91 -8.37 7.38 -17.57
C ILE A 91 -8.61 8.72 -16.86
N GLY A 92 -7.59 9.27 -16.20
CA GLY A 92 -7.71 10.49 -15.41
C GLY A 92 -8.22 11.69 -16.22
N PRO A 93 -7.54 12.09 -17.31
CA PRO A 93 -8.01 13.17 -18.17
C PRO A 93 -9.39 12.94 -18.76
N ILE A 94 -9.75 11.70 -19.09
CA ILE A 94 -11.07 11.35 -19.62
C ILE A 94 -12.15 11.54 -18.56
N GLU A 95 -11.91 11.15 -17.31
CA GLU A 95 -12.83 11.40 -16.19
C GLU A 95 -13.03 12.90 -15.97
N ASP A 96 -11.98 13.69 -16.07
CA ASP A 96 -12.07 15.15 -15.93
C ASP A 96 -12.79 15.82 -17.11
N MET A 97 -12.64 15.29 -18.33
CA MET A 97 -13.42 15.73 -19.48
C MET A 97 -14.91 15.37 -19.32
N LEU A 98 -15.22 14.16 -18.86
CA LEU A 98 -16.61 13.70 -18.65
C LEU A 98 -17.37 14.49 -17.58
N LYS A 99 -16.65 15.15 -16.65
CA LYS A 99 -17.24 16.07 -15.65
C LYS A 99 -17.59 17.45 -16.23
N LYS A 100 -17.00 17.83 -17.37
CA LYS A 100 -17.32 19.10 -18.05
C LYS A 100 -18.58 18.93 -18.88
N ASP A 101 -19.29 20.03 -19.10
CA ASP A 101 -20.47 20.05 -19.97
C ASP A 101 -20.01 19.88 -21.43
N LEU A 102 -20.03 18.64 -21.91
CA LEU A 102 -19.53 18.25 -23.22
C LEU A 102 -20.65 18.31 -24.26
N ASN A 103 -20.35 18.85 -25.43
CA ASN A 103 -21.25 18.74 -26.59
C ASN A 103 -21.57 17.25 -26.88
N ASN A 104 -22.86 16.96 -27.11
CA ASN A 104 -23.48 15.62 -27.11
C ASN A 104 -22.83 14.51 -27.98
N GLY A 105 -21.86 14.82 -28.84
CA GLY A 105 -21.20 13.84 -29.73
C GLY A 105 -19.92 13.18 -29.16
N ASP A 106 -19.23 13.81 -28.21
CA ASP A 106 -17.93 13.32 -27.73
C ASP A 106 -18.01 12.52 -26.43
N LYS A 107 -19.07 12.75 -25.64
CA LYS A 107 -19.33 12.01 -24.39
C LYS A 107 -19.37 10.48 -24.59
N PRO A 108 -20.08 9.92 -25.61
CA PRO A 108 -20.08 8.47 -25.83
C PRO A 108 -18.70 7.90 -26.18
N LYS A 109 -17.87 8.67 -26.90
CA LYS A 109 -16.49 8.25 -27.26
C LYS A 109 -15.59 8.24 -26.04
N LEU A 110 -15.68 9.27 -25.20
CA LEU A 110 -14.93 9.37 -23.95
C LEU A 110 -15.34 8.27 -22.96
N GLU A 111 -16.63 7.97 -22.83
CA GLU A 111 -17.12 6.84 -22.03
C GLU A 111 -16.58 5.50 -22.54
N LEU A 112 -16.50 5.31 -23.86
CA LEU A 112 -15.92 4.11 -24.46
C LEU A 112 -14.43 3.97 -24.15
N ILE A 113 -13.64 5.05 -24.27
CA ILE A 113 -12.20 5.01 -23.97
C ILE A 113 -11.99 4.78 -22.47
N ARG A 114 -12.76 5.45 -21.59
CA ARG A 114 -12.75 5.19 -20.14
C ARG A 114 -13.02 3.72 -19.84
N LYS A 115 -14.09 3.16 -20.40
CA LYS A 115 -14.49 1.76 -20.19
C LYS A 115 -13.37 0.79 -20.59
N ASN A 116 -12.69 1.04 -21.71
CA ASN A 116 -11.56 0.21 -22.13
C ASN A 116 -10.33 0.38 -21.25
N GLY A 117 -10.01 1.61 -20.82
CA GLY A 117 -8.93 1.88 -19.86
C GLY A 117 -9.16 1.18 -18.52
N THR A 118 -10.37 1.30 -17.95
CA THR A 118 -10.75 0.62 -16.71
C THR A 118 -10.70 -0.90 -16.87
N ARG A 119 -11.13 -1.43 -18.03
CA ARG A 119 -11.01 -2.86 -18.32
C ARG A 119 -9.55 -3.32 -18.34
N MET A 120 -8.65 -2.57 -18.99
CA MET A 120 -7.22 -2.90 -18.99
C MET A 120 -6.65 -2.87 -17.56
N LEU A 121 -7.06 -1.90 -16.75
CA LEU A 121 -6.65 -1.83 -15.35
C LEU A 121 -7.09 -3.06 -14.55
N GLN A 122 -8.35 -3.47 -14.70
CA GLN A 122 -8.89 -4.67 -14.05
C GLN A 122 -8.08 -5.91 -14.45
N LEU A 123 -7.73 -6.06 -15.72
CA LEU A 123 -6.91 -7.18 -16.20
C LEU A 123 -5.51 -7.17 -15.61
N THR A 124 -4.88 -5.99 -15.50
CA THR A 124 -3.58 -5.82 -14.86
C THR A 124 -3.64 -6.18 -13.37
N ASN A 125 -4.68 -5.75 -12.66
CA ASN A 125 -4.87 -6.09 -11.25
C ASN A 125 -5.12 -7.59 -11.06
N GLN A 126 -5.95 -8.22 -11.89
CA GLN A 126 -6.19 -9.68 -11.84
C GLN A 126 -4.90 -10.48 -12.06
N LEU A 127 -4.02 -10.02 -12.96
CA LEU A 127 -2.72 -10.64 -13.19
C LEU A 127 -1.81 -10.54 -11.95
N LEU A 128 -1.82 -9.41 -11.24
CA LEU A 128 -1.08 -9.22 -9.99
C LEU A 128 -1.62 -10.07 -8.85
N ASP A 129 -2.94 -10.06 -8.65
CA ASP A 129 -3.60 -10.85 -7.62
C ASP A 129 -3.31 -12.34 -7.80
N PHE A 130 -3.40 -12.83 -9.03
CA PHE A 130 -3.02 -14.18 -9.36
C PHE A 130 -1.57 -14.53 -8.95
N ARG A 131 -0.61 -13.61 -9.15
CA ARG A 131 0.79 -13.81 -8.73
C ARG A 131 0.99 -13.78 -7.23
N LYS A 132 0.21 -12.98 -6.50
CA LYS A 132 0.24 -12.98 -5.02
C LYS A 132 -0.22 -14.33 -4.47
N ILE A 133 -1.27 -14.91 -5.06
CA ILE A 133 -1.78 -16.23 -4.67
C ILE A 133 -0.72 -17.32 -4.91
N GLN A 134 -0.10 -17.38 -6.10
CA GLN A 134 0.89 -18.41 -6.43
C GLN A 134 2.10 -18.48 -5.49
N ASN A 135 2.44 -17.39 -4.81
CA ASN A 135 3.60 -17.33 -3.93
C ASN A 135 3.24 -17.46 -2.45
N ASN A 136 1.99 -17.80 -2.12
CA ASN A 136 1.46 -17.72 -0.76
C ASN A 136 1.73 -16.35 -0.11
N LYS A 137 1.59 -15.27 -0.89
CA LYS A 137 1.76 -13.89 -0.42
C LYS A 137 0.44 -13.13 -0.35
N MET A 138 -0.66 -13.74 -0.77
CA MET A 138 -1.99 -13.16 -0.60
C MET A 138 -2.47 -13.49 0.82
N ARG A 139 -2.65 -12.47 1.65
CA ARG A 139 -3.37 -12.59 2.92
C ARG A 139 -4.85 -12.31 2.71
N LEU A 140 -5.69 -13.01 3.47
CA LEU A 140 -7.13 -12.72 3.55
C LEU A 140 -7.42 -11.85 4.77
N TYR A 141 -8.24 -10.82 4.56
CA TYR A 141 -8.73 -9.95 5.63
C TYR A 141 -10.16 -10.33 5.95
N VAL A 142 -10.31 -11.28 6.86
CA VAL A 142 -11.57 -11.93 7.16
C VAL A 142 -12.36 -11.10 8.17
N LYS A 143 -13.63 -10.85 7.86
CA LYS A 143 -14.58 -10.25 8.79
C LYS A 143 -15.94 -10.92 8.72
N GLU A 144 -16.74 -10.74 9.76
CA GLU A 144 -18.13 -11.19 9.78
C GLU A 144 -19.03 -10.19 9.02
N PHE A 145 -19.85 -10.68 8.09
CA PHE A 145 -20.84 -9.87 7.39
C PHE A 145 -21.99 -10.73 6.83
N ASP A 146 -23.13 -10.09 6.53
CA ASP A 146 -24.26 -10.76 5.89
C ASP A 146 -24.02 -11.02 4.40
N ILE A 147 -23.91 -12.31 4.05
CA ILE A 147 -23.69 -12.75 2.68
C ILE A 147 -24.92 -12.55 1.77
N VAL A 148 -26.12 -12.53 2.34
CA VAL A 148 -27.37 -12.38 1.57
C VAL A 148 -27.47 -10.96 1.05
N GLU A 149 -27.34 -9.96 1.93
CA GLU A 149 -27.29 -8.54 1.55
C GLU A 149 -26.12 -8.26 0.60
N PHE A 150 -24.94 -8.78 0.92
CA PHE A 150 -23.75 -8.58 0.09
C PHE A 150 -23.90 -9.11 -1.34
N THR A 151 -24.35 -10.36 -1.50
CA THR A 151 -24.56 -10.97 -2.82
C THR A 151 -25.69 -10.26 -3.59
N ARG A 152 -26.73 -9.82 -2.88
CA ARG A 152 -27.83 -9.04 -3.48
C ARG A 152 -27.34 -7.70 -4.03
N GLY A 153 -26.49 -6.99 -3.29
CA GLY A 153 -25.89 -5.74 -3.76
C GLY A 153 -25.10 -5.90 -5.07
N ILE A 154 -24.33 -6.99 -5.19
CA ILE A 154 -23.60 -7.32 -6.43
C ILE A 154 -24.59 -7.67 -7.55
N PHE A 155 -25.60 -8.50 -7.27
CA PHE A 155 -26.65 -8.85 -8.23
C PHE A 155 -27.34 -7.59 -8.79
N ASP A 156 -27.79 -6.68 -7.92
CA ASP A 156 -28.52 -5.47 -8.33
C ASP A 156 -27.67 -4.56 -9.22
N SER A 157 -26.34 -4.54 -9.04
CA SER A 157 -25.41 -3.77 -9.89
C SER A 157 -25.44 -4.20 -11.37
N PHE A 158 -25.84 -5.44 -11.66
CA PHE A 158 -25.95 -5.98 -13.01
C PHE A 158 -27.36 -5.89 -13.62
N ALA A 159 -28.37 -5.49 -12.85
CA ALA A 159 -29.75 -5.37 -13.34
C ALA A 159 -29.90 -4.46 -14.58
N PRO A 160 -29.21 -3.30 -14.69
CA PRO A 160 -29.27 -2.49 -15.90
C PRO A 160 -28.72 -3.21 -17.14
N LEU A 161 -27.65 -4.00 -16.97
CA LEU A 161 -27.03 -4.76 -18.06
C LEU A 161 -27.94 -5.89 -18.54
N ALA A 162 -28.57 -6.61 -17.60
CA ALA A 162 -29.53 -7.67 -17.91
C ALA A 162 -30.75 -7.11 -18.65
N THR A 163 -31.28 -5.97 -18.19
CA THR A 163 -32.39 -5.26 -18.83
C THR A 163 -32.04 -4.84 -20.25
N HIS A 164 -30.87 -4.24 -20.46
CA HIS A 164 -30.39 -3.84 -21.79
C HIS A 164 -30.23 -5.04 -22.74
N LYS A 165 -29.81 -6.20 -22.23
CA LYS A 165 -29.72 -7.45 -22.99
C LYS A 165 -31.06 -8.21 -23.11
N ASN A 166 -32.14 -7.71 -22.51
CA ASN A 166 -33.43 -8.39 -22.44
C ASN A 166 -33.34 -9.80 -21.82
N ILE A 167 -32.54 -9.96 -20.77
CA ILE A 167 -32.38 -11.21 -20.00
C ILE A 167 -33.30 -11.15 -18.79
N VAL A 168 -34.02 -12.25 -18.52
CA VAL A 168 -34.82 -12.40 -17.29
C VAL A 168 -33.87 -12.65 -16.13
N TYR A 169 -33.82 -11.72 -15.19
CA TYR A 169 -32.84 -11.71 -14.12
C TYR A 169 -33.53 -11.87 -12.77
N SER A 170 -33.22 -12.95 -12.04
CA SER A 170 -33.92 -13.29 -10.80
C SER A 170 -32.97 -13.66 -9.66
N PHE A 171 -33.32 -13.23 -8.45
CA PHE A 171 -32.61 -13.58 -7.21
C PHE A 171 -33.55 -14.37 -6.30
N SER A 172 -33.09 -15.50 -5.77
CA SER A 172 -33.88 -16.38 -4.92
C SER A 172 -33.09 -16.80 -3.68
N THR A 173 -33.70 -16.74 -2.51
CA THR A 173 -33.10 -17.20 -1.24
C THR A 173 -34.22 -17.58 -0.29
N ALA A 174 -34.00 -18.60 0.53
CA ALA A 174 -34.87 -18.94 1.66
C ALA A 174 -34.44 -18.24 2.96
N LEU A 175 -33.27 -17.59 2.95
CA LEU A 175 -32.66 -16.91 4.10
C LEU A 175 -32.89 -15.41 3.97
N GLU A 176 -33.35 -14.76 5.05
CA GLU A 176 -33.43 -13.29 5.13
C GLU A 176 -32.06 -12.66 5.38
N GLN A 177 -31.28 -13.24 6.29
CA GLN A 177 -29.93 -12.81 6.67
C GLN A 177 -29.10 -14.04 7.04
N TYR A 178 -27.82 -14.07 6.66
CA TYR A 178 -26.90 -15.12 7.08
C TYR A 178 -25.45 -14.60 7.17
N ASN A 179 -24.92 -14.52 8.39
CA ASN A 179 -23.56 -14.04 8.59
C ASN A 179 -22.52 -15.13 8.30
N ILE A 180 -21.46 -14.77 7.60
CA ILE A 180 -20.28 -15.63 7.40
C ILE A 180 -19.00 -14.87 7.74
N TRP A 181 -17.94 -15.62 8.03
CA TRP A 181 -16.59 -15.09 8.13
C TRP A 181 -15.90 -15.25 6.77
N ALA A 182 -15.62 -14.15 6.08
CA ALA A 182 -14.85 -14.16 4.83
C ALA A 182 -14.22 -12.79 4.53
N ASP A 183 -13.38 -12.69 3.49
CA ASP A 183 -12.89 -11.42 2.95
C ASP A 183 -13.86 -10.92 1.86
N PRO A 184 -14.64 -9.84 2.11
CA PRO A 184 -15.63 -9.39 1.14
C PRO A 184 -15.01 -8.88 -0.15
N SER A 185 -13.82 -8.31 -0.13
CA SER A 185 -13.19 -7.79 -1.36
C SER A 185 -12.89 -8.92 -2.34
N LYS A 186 -12.52 -10.09 -1.81
CA LYS A 186 -12.21 -11.29 -2.61
C LYS A 186 -13.48 -11.99 -3.04
N LEU A 187 -14.49 -12.09 -2.16
CA LEU A 187 -15.78 -12.65 -2.53
C LEU A 187 -16.53 -11.78 -3.55
N ASP A 188 -16.42 -10.45 -3.48
CA ASP A 188 -16.92 -9.54 -4.52
C ASP A 188 -16.37 -9.92 -5.88
N THR A 189 -15.05 -10.08 -5.97
CA THR A 189 -14.36 -10.47 -7.20
C THR A 189 -14.85 -11.81 -7.74
N VAL A 190 -15.05 -12.81 -6.87
CA VAL A 190 -15.57 -14.13 -7.27
C VAL A 190 -16.99 -14.03 -7.81
N ILE A 191 -17.92 -13.46 -7.04
CA ILE A 191 -19.34 -13.37 -7.39
C ILE A 191 -19.53 -12.50 -8.64
N TYR A 192 -18.84 -11.36 -8.72
CA TYR A 192 -18.84 -10.48 -9.89
C TYR A 192 -18.39 -11.22 -11.16
N ASN A 193 -17.32 -12.02 -11.08
CA ASN A 193 -16.82 -12.78 -12.23
C ASN A 193 -17.82 -13.85 -12.69
N LEU A 194 -18.46 -14.57 -11.77
CA LEU A 194 -19.47 -15.56 -12.09
C LEU A 194 -20.70 -14.92 -12.77
N LEU A 195 -21.23 -13.84 -12.18
CA LEU A 195 -22.37 -13.09 -12.73
C LEU A 195 -22.07 -12.45 -14.09
N SER A 196 -20.90 -11.83 -14.22
CA SER A 196 -20.46 -11.23 -15.48
C SER A 196 -20.35 -12.28 -16.59
N ASN A 197 -19.83 -13.47 -16.29
CA ASN A 197 -19.77 -14.57 -17.26
C ASN A 197 -21.17 -15.07 -17.64
N ALA A 198 -22.07 -15.28 -16.66
CA ALA A 198 -23.45 -15.69 -16.91
C ALA A 198 -24.17 -14.72 -17.87
N LEU A 199 -24.13 -13.42 -17.58
CA LEU A 199 -24.76 -12.39 -18.43
C LEU A 199 -24.06 -12.20 -19.77
N LYS A 200 -22.74 -12.43 -19.83
CA LYS A 200 -21.98 -12.31 -21.07
C LYS A 200 -22.38 -13.39 -22.08
N PHE A 201 -22.55 -14.63 -21.62
CA PHE A 201 -22.76 -15.82 -22.45
C PHE A 201 -24.21 -16.29 -22.56
N THR A 202 -25.13 -15.54 -21.96
CA THR A 202 -26.58 -15.72 -22.13
C THR A 202 -27.12 -14.77 -23.19
N ASP A 203 -27.95 -15.33 -24.08
CA ASP A 203 -28.61 -14.60 -25.17
C ASP A 203 -29.84 -13.84 -24.67
N ALA A 204 -30.33 -12.89 -25.48
CA ALA A 204 -31.55 -12.14 -25.18
C ALA A 204 -32.78 -13.06 -25.09
N GLY A 205 -33.67 -12.77 -24.14
CA GLY A 205 -34.91 -13.50 -23.88
C GLY A 205 -34.77 -14.73 -22.99
N LYS A 206 -33.56 -15.04 -22.51
CA LYS A 206 -33.25 -16.18 -21.65
C LYS A 206 -33.08 -15.78 -20.19
N ASN A 207 -32.94 -16.77 -19.31
CA ASN A 207 -32.89 -16.56 -17.86
C ASN A 207 -31.46 -16.61 -17.29
N VAL A 208 -31.19 -15.73 -16.31
CA VAL A 208 -30.08 -15.84 -15.37
C VAL A 208 -30.64 -15.74 -13.95
N ARG A 209 -30.31 -16.73 -13.11
CA ARG A 209 -30.78 -16.81 -11.73
C ARG A 209 -29.60 -16.88 -10.76
N VAL A 210 -29.70 -16.12 -9.67
CA VAL A 210 -28.84 -16.30 -8.50
C VAL A 210 -29.66 -16.91 -7.37
N ALA A 211 -29.12 -17.97 -6.76
CA ALA A 211 -29.72 -18.63 -5.61
C ALA A 211 -28.72 -18.75 -4.45
N ILE A 212 -29.17 -18.46 -3.23
CA ILE A 212 -28.40 -18.76 -2.02
C ILE A 212 -29.10 -19.89 -1.28
N LYS A 213 -28.34 -20.95 -0.99
CA LYS A 213 -28.80 -22.13 -0.25
C LYS A 213 -27.87 -22.38 0.93
N HIS A 214 -28.44 -22.78 2.06
CA HIS A 214 -27.69 -23.22 3.23
C HIS A 214 -28.06 -24.68 3.51
N ASN A 215 -27.05 -25.52 3.69
CA ASN A 215 -27.26 -26.90 4.14
C ASN A 215 -26.74 -27.05 5.57
N GLU A 216 -27.66 -27.05 6.54
CA GLU A 216 -27.34 -27.16 7.97
C GLU A 216 -26.52 -28.40 8.32
N ALA A 217 -26.61 -29.48 7.52
CA ALA A 217 -25.89 -30.73 7.77
C ALA A 217 -24.38 -30.65 7.46
N ASP A 218 -23.97 -29.77 6.54
CA ASP A 218 -22.58 -29.71 6.06
C ASP A 218 -21.83 -28.46 6.56
N GLY A 219 -22.52 -27.46 7.12
CA GLY A 219 -21.91 -26.21 7.59
C GLY A 219 -21.46 -25.26 6.47
N PHE A 220 -21.84 -25.55 5.23
CA PHE A 220 -21.52 -24.75 4.04
C PHE A 220 -22.71 -23.91 3.59
N ILE A 221 -22.39 -22.71 3.10
CA ILE A 221 -23.30 -21.90 2.30
C ILE A 221 -22.95 -22.02 0.82
N GLU A 222 -23.98 -22.11 -0.02
CA GLU A 222 -23.85 -22.25 -1.47
C GLU A 222 -24.47 -21.05 -2.18
N ILE A 223 -23.67 -20.38 -3.01
CA ILE A 223 -24.10 -19.32 -3.92
C ILE A 223 -24.09 -19.89 -5.33
N GLN A 224 -25.27 -20.05 -5.92
CA GLN A 224 -25.48 -20.64 -7.24
C GLN A 224 -25.79 -19.55 -8.26
N VAL A 225 -25.02 -19.49 -9.34
CA VAL A 225 -25.28 -18.64 -10.51
C VAL A 225 -25.64 -19.57 -11.67
N GLU A 226 -26.92 -19.57 -12.02
CA GLU A 226 -27.51 -20.36 -13.11
C GLU A 226 -27.73 -19.47 -14.33
N ASP A 227 -27.26 -19.92 -15.49
CA ASP A 227 -27.43 -19.26 -16.78
C ASP A 227 -28.03 -20.22 -17.81
N GLU A 228 -28.92 -19.73 -18.67
CA GLU A 228 -29.45 -20.46 -19.84
C GLU A 228 -28.61 -20.17 -21.11
N GLY A 229 -27.31 -19.98 -20.96
CA GLY A 229 -26.41 -19.69 -22.07
C GLY A 229 -26.17 -20.87 -22.99
N ARG A 230 -25.12 -20.77 -23.79
CA ARG A 230 -24.69 -21.84 -24.72
C ARG A 230 -24.19 -23.12 -24.04
N GLY A 231 -23.99 -23.12 -22.73
CA GLY A 231 -23.39 -24.24 -22.00
C GLY A 231 -21.93 -24.51 -22.40
N ILE A 232 -21.34 -25.54 -21.78
CA ILE A 232 -19.92 -25.89 -21.89
C ILE A 232 -19.80 -27.38 -22.20
N GLU A 233 -18.98 -27.73 -23.19
CA GLU A 233 -18.72 -29.13 -23.53
C GLU A 233 -18.01 -29.86 -22.38
N PHE A 234 -18.38 -31.12 -22.16
CA PHE A 234 -17.86 -31.94 -21.06
C PHE A 234 -16.33 -32.02 -21.04
N GLU A 235 -15.70 -32.13 -22.21
CA GLU A 235 -14.23 -32.21 -22.35
C GLU A 235 -13.52 -30.92 -21.87
N ASN A 236 -14.21 -29.79 -21.91
CA ASN A 236 -13.69 -28.49 -21.54
C ASN A 236 -13.92 -28.13 -20.06
N LEU A 237 -14.78 -28.87 -19.35
CA LEU A 237 -15.08 -28.60 -17.93
C LEU A 237 -13.85 -28.77 -17.03
N SER A 238 -13.00 -29.77 -17.29
CA SER A 238 -11.78 -30.01 -16.52
C SER A 238 -10.72 -28.92 -16.73
N ARG A 239 -10.74 -28.24 -17.88
CA ARG A 239 -9.78 -27.22 -18.29
C ARG A 239 -10.25 -25.79 -18.03
N LEU A 240 -11.47 -25.64 -17.56
CA LEU A 240 -12.15 -24.38 -17.35
C LEU A 240 -11.47 -23.49 -16.30
N PHE A 241 -10.80 -24.11 -15.33
CA PHE A 241 -10.01 -23.45 -14.31
C PHE A 241 -8.52 -23.38 -14.67
N GLU A 242 -8.10 -23.91 -15.83
CA GLU A 242 -6.75 -23.73 -16.36
C GLU A 242 -6.55 -22.30 -16.87
N ARG A 243 -5.29 -21.84 -16.83
CA ARG A 243 -4.93 -20.45 -17.14
C ARG A 243 -4.99 -20.20 -18.64
N TYR A 244 -5.50 -19.03 -19.01
CA TYR A 244 -5.57 -18.56 -20.40
C TYR A 244 -6.45 -19.46 -21.30
N THR A 245 -7.25 -20.33 -20.70
CA THR A 245 -8.20 -21.15 -21.44
C THR A 245 -9.38 -20.27 -21.86
N ILE A 246 -9.45 -19.99 -23.15
CA ILE A 246 -10.56 -19.27 -23.78
C ILE A 246 -11.33 -20.30 -24.61
N LEU A 247 -12.52 -20.68 -24.15
CA LEU A 247 -13.34 -21.72 -24.77
C LEU A 247 -14.15 -21.22 -25.97
N SER A 248 -13.94 -19.99 -26.42
CA SER A 248 -14.77 -19.34 -27.43
C SER A 248 -13.90 -18.58 -28.42
N GLY A 249 -13.94 -18.98 -29.69
CA GLY A 249 -13.16 -18.38 -30.78
C GLY A 249 -13.52 -16.94 -31.16
N GLU A 250 -14.16 -16.19 -30.25
CA GLU A 250 -14.42 -14.76 -30.42
C GLU A 250 -13.40 -13.96 -29.60
N GLU A 251 -12.71 -13.02 -30.24
CA GLU A 251 -11.74 -12.09 -29.61
C GLU A 251 -12.33 -11.26 -28.44
N LEU A 252 -13.65 -11.30 -28.24
CA LEU A 252 -14.38 -10.70 -27.13
C LEU A 252 -14.35 -11.52 -25.83
N ALA A 253 -13.77 -12.73 -25.84
CA ALA A 253 -13.88 -13.72 -24.76
C ALA A 253 -12.92 -13.53 -23.57
N GLY A 254 -12.60 -12.29 -23.15
CA GLY A 254 -11.85 -12.05 -21.89
C GLY A 254 -10.43 -12.63 -21.88
N THR A 255 -9.73 -12.56 -20.75
CA THR A 255 -8.30 -12.97 -20.66
C THR A 255 -8.08 -14.44 -20.27
N GLY A 256 -9.14 -15.18 -19.96
CA GLY A 256 -9.03 -16.53 -19.39
C GLY A 256 -8.39 -16.56 -17.99
N ILE A 257 -8.32 -15.41 -17.29
CA ILE A 257 -7.75 -15.31 -15.94
C ILE A 257 -8.86 -15.30 -14.87
N GLY A 258 -9.97 -14.60 -15.11
CA GLY A 258 -10.99 -14.33 -14.08
C GLY A 258 -11.55 -15.58 -13.39
N LEU A 259 -11.80 -16.67 -14.12
CA LEU A 259 -12.35 -17.88 -13.54
C LEU A 259 -11.32 -18.71 -12.77
N SER A 260 -10.07 -18.77 -13.27
CA SER A 260 -8.95 -19.36 -12.52
C SER A 260 -8.65 -18.60 -11.23
N LEU A 261 -8.71 -17.25 -11.27
CA LEU A 261 -8.57 -16.41 -10.09
C LEU A 261 -9.70 -16.65 -9.09
N SER A 262 -10.94 -16.75 -9.59
CA SER A 262 -12.11 -17.00 -8.74
C SER A 262 -12.00 -18.33 -7.99
N ASN A 263 -11.51 -19.37 -8.67
CA ASN A 263 -11.29 -20.68 -8.05
C ASN A 263 -10.18 -20.64 -6.99
N GLU A 264 -9.07 -19.94 -7.25
CA GLU A 264 -8.00 -19.76 -6.26
C GLU A 264 -8.46 -18.93 -5.04
N LEU A 265 -9.24 -17.86 -5.26
CA LEU A 265 -9.82 -17.07 -4.18
C LEU A 265 -10.82 -17.88 -3.33
N ALA A 266 -11.66 -18.71 -3.96
CA ALA A 266 -12.56 -19.61 -3.25
C ALA A 266 -11.77 -20.61 -2.38
N ARG A 267 -10.67 -21.17 -2.91
CA ARG A 267 -9.79 -22.08 -2.17
C ARG A 267 -9.09 -21.42 -0.99
N LEU A 268 -8.67 -20.16 -1.12
CA LEU A 268 -8.11 -19.40 0.00
C LEU A 268 -9.13 -19.22 1.14
N HIS A 269 -10.44 -19.17 0.81
CA HIS A 269 -11.52 -19.18 1.80
C HIS A 269 -11.89 -20.60 2.27
N HIS A 270 -11.04 -21.60 2.02
CA HIS A 270 -11.32 -23.02 2.28
C HIS A 270 -12.60 -23.55 1.64
N GLY A 271 -13.04 -22.88 0.56
CA GLY A 271 -14.21 -23.23 -0.24
C GLY A 271 -13.85 -23.78 -1.62
N GLU A 272 -14.87 -23.99 -2.44
CA GLU A 272 -14.71 -24.50 -3.81
C GLU A 272 -15.74 -23.91 -4.78
N ILE A 273 -15.39 -23.91 -6.08
CA ILE A 273 -16.33 -23.60 -7.16
C ILE A 273 -16.62 -24.88 -7.94
N VAL A 274 -17.87 -25.32 -7.91
CA VAL A 274 -18.36 -26.48 -8.65
C VAL A 274 -19.12 -25.99 -9.88
N VAL A 275 -18.91 -26.64 -11.02
CA VAL A 275 -19.61 -26.31 -12.27
C VAL A 275 -20.39 -27.52 -12.79
N VAL A 276 -21.65 -27.28 -13.13
CA VAL A 276 -22.51 -28.23 -13.85
C VAL A 276 -22.97 -27.52 -15.12
N SER A 277 -22.74 -28.09 -16.29
CA SER A 277 -23.11 -27.45 -17.56
C SER A 277 -23.53 -28.49 -18.59
N GLU A 278 -24.51 -28.13 -19.41
CA GLU A 278 -24.96 -28.94 -20.54
C GLU A 278 -25.01 -28.05 -21.79
N LEU A 279 -24.40 -28.52 -22.88
CA LEU A 279 -24.31 -27.78 -24.14
C LEU A 279 -25.71 -27.38 -24.63
N ASN A 280 -25.87 -26.11 -24.99
CA ASN A 280 -27.12 -25.45 -25.41
C ASN A 280 -28.24 -25.39 -24.37
N ARG A 281 -28.00 -25.82 -23.13
CA ARG A 281 -28.96 -25.64 -22.02
C ARG A 281 -28.52 -24.60 -21.01
N GLY A 282 -27.21 -24.43 -20.84
CA GLY A 282 -26.65 -23.43 -19.94
C GLY A 282 -25.68 -24.00 -18.92
N SER A 283 -25.35 -23.22 -17.90
CA SER A 283 -24.40 -23.61 -16.85
C SER A 283 -24.86 -23.17 -15.47
N THR A 284 -24.42 -23.91 -14.46
CA THR A 284 -24.62 -23.60 -13.05
C THR A 284 -23.27 -23.61 -12.37
N PHE A 285 -22.85 -22.43 -11.92
CA PHE A 285 -21.67 -22.24 -11.10
C PHE A 285 -22.07 -22.13 -9.65
N THR A 286 -21.52 -23.00 -8.80
CA THR A 286 -21.82 -23.06 -7.37
C THR A 286 -20.57 -22.75 -6.57
N LEU A 287 -20.54 -21.62 -5.89
CA LEU A 287 -19.53 -21.28 -4.91
C LEU A 287 -19.95 -21.84 -3.54
N ARG A 288 -19.16 -22.75 -2.98
CA ARG A 288 -19.39 -23.38 -1.68
C ARG A 288 -18.38 -22.82 -0.68
N LEU A 289 -18.87 -22.24 0.42
CA LEU A 289 -18.04 -21.60 1.45
C LEU A 289 -18.40 -22.17 2.84
N PRO A 290 -17.42 -22.47 3.70
CA PRO A 290 -17.70 -22.78 5.10
C PRO A 290 -18.20 -21.52 5.82
N SER A 291 -19.18 -21.66 6.71
CA SER A 291 -19.85 -20.50 7.33
C SER A 291 -19.19 -20.00 8.63
N GLY A 292 -18.58 -20.90 9.42
CA GLY A 292 -17.99 -20.58 10.73
C GLY A 292 -16.59 -19.98 10.67
N LYS A 293 -16.02 -19.57 11.80
CA LYS A 293 -14.64 -19.02 11.90
C LYS A 293 -13.56 -20.11 12.00
N GLU A 294 -13.94 -21.31 12.44
CA GLU A 294 -13.03 -22.41 12.84
C GLU A 294 -12.05 -22.84 11.73
N HIS A 295 -12.48 -22.74 10.47
CA HIS A 295 -11.66 -23.13 9.32
C HIS A 295 -10.45 -22.21 9.06
N PHE A 296 -10.39 -21.05 9.73
CA PHE A 296 -9.28 -20.11 9.64
C PHE A 296 -8.34 -20.13 10.86
N GLU A 297 -8.61 -20.91 11.91
CA GLU A 297 -7.89 -20.83 13.19
C GLU A 297 -6.39 -21.20 13.10
N ASP A 298 -6.01 -22.07 12.15
CA ASP A 298 -4.63 -22.50 11.92
C ASP A 298 -4.00 -21.84 10.67
N ASP A 299 -4.68 -20.87 10.03
CA ASP A 299 -4.21 -20.26 8.79
C ASP A 299 -3.35 -19.01 9.05
N SER A 300 -2.03 -19.17 8.89
CA SER A 300 -1.06 -18.07 9.06
C SER A 300 -1.14 -16.97 8.00
N PHE A 301 -2.01 -17.11 6.99
CA PHE A 301 -2.26 -16.11 5.95
C PHE A 301 -3.58 -15.36 6.14
N VAL A 302 -4.26 -15.54 7.28
CA VAL A 302 -5.53 -14.87 7.60
C VAL A 302 -5.33 -13.85 8.71
N GLU A 303 -5.80 -12.63 8.47
CA GLU A 303 -5.89 -11.58 9.49
C GLU A 303 -7.36 -11.28 9.77
N PHE A 304 -7.73 -11.29 11.05
CA PHE A 304 -9.06 -10.90 11.49
C PHE A 304 -9.08 -9.40 11.76
N SER A 305 -10.03 -8.70 11.15
CA SER A 305 -10.26 -7.28 11.41
C SER A 305 -11.44 -7.11 12.37
N ASP A 306 -11.19 -6.57 13.57
CA ASP A 306 -12.22 -6.27 14.57
C ASP A 306 -12.69 -4.80 14.55
N GLU A 307 -12.17 -3.96 13.65
CA GLU A 307 -12.54 -2.54 13.62
C GLU A 307 -13.63 -2.26 12.57
N ALA A 308 -14.72 -1.64 13.06
CA ALA A 308 -15.70 -0.91 12.27
C ALA A 308 -15.07 0.36 11.65
N GLY A 309 -14.02 0.17 10.84
CA GLY A 309 -13.48 1.16 9.93
C GLY A 309 -14.38 1.21 8.70
N VAL A 310 -15.27 2.18 8.69
CA VAL A 310 -16.25 2.46 7.65
C VAL A 310 -15.61 2.43 6.24
N LEU A 311 -15.79 1.31 5.53
CA LEU A 311 -15.68 1.25 4.07
C LEU A 311 -16.94 1.89 3.49
N VAL A 312 -16.99 3.22 3.45
CA VAL A 312 -17.97 3.92 2.61
C VAL A 312 -17.52 3.76 1.15
N HIS A 313 -18.02 2.71 0.50
CA HIS A 313 -18.29 2.76 -0.92
C HIS A 313 -19.68 3.36 -1.10
N SER A 314 -19.82 4.67 -0.84
CA SER A 314 -21.03 5.38 -1.24
C SER A 314 -20.77 6.06 -2.56
N ALA A 315 -21.51 5.61 -3.56
CA ALA A 315 -21.93 6.44 -4.67
C ALA A 315 -22.34 7.82 -4.12
N MET A 316 -21.78 8.87 -4.68
CA MET A 316 -22.35 10.21 -4.58
C MET A 316 -22.01 10.94 -5.88
N GLN A 317 -23.06 11.19 -6.66
CA GLN A 317 -23.11 12.22 -7.68
C GLN A 317 -22.84 13.57 -6.99
N PRO A 318 -22.03 14.47 -7.58
CA PRO A 318 -22.10 15.87 -7.26
C PRO A 318 -23.02 16.55 -8.29
N GLU A 319 -24.23 16.92 -7.85
CA GLU A 319 -25.00 17.99 -8.46
C GLU A 319 -24.49 19.34 -7.93
N ASP A 320 -24.42 20.27 -8.88
CA ASP A 320 -24.49 21.72 -8.79
C ASP A 320 -23.31 22.60 -8.33
N ASP A 321 -22.79 23.29 -9.35
CA ASP A 321 -22.72 24.76 -9.49
C ASP A 321 -21.42 25.46 -9.13
N PHE A 322 -20.54 25.58 -10.13
CA PHE A 322 -19.61 26.72 -10.26
C PHE A 322 -19.50 27.12 -11.74
N SER A 323 -20.30 28.12 -12.10
CA SER A 323 -20.24 28.87 -13.34
C SER A 323 -18.94 29.70 -13.48
N ASP A 324 -18.37 29.62 -14.68
CA ASP A 324 -17.71 30.67 -15.46
C ASP A 324 -16.25 31.16 -15.19
N LEU A 325 -15.47 31.03 -16.28
CA LEU A 325 -14.39 31.90 -16.81
C LEU A 325 -12.91 31.58 -16.45
N PRO A 326 -11.91 32.03 -17.26
CA PRO A 326 -11.31 31.26 -18.36
C PRO A 326 -9.79 31.03 -18.16
N ALA A 327 -9.17 30.20 -19.00
CA ALA A 327 -7.71 30.12 -19.11
C ALA A 327 -7.14 31.44 -19.71
N PRO A 328 -5.94 31.88 -19.28
CA PRO A 328 -4.76 31.52 -20.08
C PRO A 328 -3.46 31.30 -19.29
N ALA A 329 -2.49 30.79 -20.04
CA ALA A 329 -1.13 30.40 -19.70
C ALA A 329 -0.26 31.47 -19.03
N GLY A 330 0.62 30.99 -18.14
CA GLY A 330 2.03 31.34 -18.09
C GLY A 330 2.38 32.80 -17.81
N PHE A 331 2.34 33.22 -16.55
CA PHE A 331 3.25 34.21 -15.97
C PHE A 331 3.39 33.92 -14.46
N VAL A 332 4.62 33.82 -13.97
CA VAL A 332 4.92 33.65 -12.53
C VAL A 332 4.76 35.02 -11.87
N ASP A 333 3.69 35.21 -11.10
CA ASP A 333 3.50 36.37 -10.23
C ASP A 333 4.24 36.14 -8.90
N PRO A 334 5.22 36.97 -8.52
CA PRO A 334 5.93 36.88 -7.24
C PRO A 334 5.05 37.12 -5.99
N LEU A 335 3.78 37.51 -6.15
CA LEU A 335 2.81 37.79 -5.09
C LEU A 335 1.76 36.70 -4.89
N ASP A 336 1.89 35.57 -5.59
CA ASP A 336 0.95 34.46 -5.49
C ASP A 336 0.92 33.85 -4.07
N LYS A 337 -0.22 34.00 -3.37
CA LYS A 337 -0.44 33.53 -1.99
C LYS A 337 -0.89 32.07 -1.91
N ARG A 338 -0.94 31.36 -3.04
CA ARG A 338 -1.35 29.95 -3.09
C ARG A 338 -0.39 29.06 -2.31
N THR A 339 -0.95 28.08 -1.63
CA THR A 339 -0.19 27.07 -0.87
C THR A 339 0.72 26.30 -1.82
N LYS A 340 1.97 26.05 -1.41
CA LYS A 340 2.97 25.40 -2.26
C LYS A 340 2.95 23.89 -2.04
N ILE A 341 2.82 23.13 -3.11
CA ILE A 341 2.85 21.66 -3.10
C ILE A 341 4.08 21.19 -3.88
N MET A 342 4.78 20.18 -3.36
CA MET A 342 5.83 19.48 -4.09
C MET A 342 5.29 18.16 -4.63
N VAL A 343 5.49 17.91 -5.91
CA VAL A 343 5.15 16.65 -6.59
C VAL A 343 6.45 15.93 -6.91
N VAL A 344 6.61 14.71 -6.38
CA VAL A 344 7.79 13.86 -6.57
C VAL A 344 7.37 12.64 -7.37
N GLU A 345 7.75 12.63 -8.65
CA GLU A 345 7.33 11.62 -9.61
C GLU A 345 8.36 11.56 -10.74
N ASP A 346 8.85 10.36 -11.05
CA ASP A 346 9.86 10.13 -12.08
C ASP A 346 9.27 10.22 -13.50
N ASN A 347 7.98 9.91 -13.65
CA ASN A 347 7.25 10.15 -14.88
C ASN A 347 6.77 11.61 -14.98
N ARG A 348 7.45 12.39 -15.83
CA ARG A 348 7.14 13.80 -16.05
C ARG A 348 5.70 14.08 -16.50
N GLU A 349 5.09 13.21 -17.31
CA GLU A 349 3.70 13.40 -17.76
C GLU A 349 2.71 13.24 -16.60
N ILE A 350 2.96 12.28 -15.69
CA ILE A 350 2.15 12.13 -14.46
C ILE A 350 2.35 13.33 -13.55
N ALA A 351 3.59 13.76 -13.35
CA ALA A 351 3.89 14.93 -12.53
C ALA A 351 3.15 16.18 -13.06
N GLU A 352 3.22 16.42 -14.37
CA GLU A 352 2.54 17.53 -15.03
C GLU A 352 1.01 17.41 -14.93
N TYR A 353 0.45 16.21 -15.08
CA TYR A 353 -0.99 15.96 -14.90
C TYR A 353 -1.46 16.24 -13.45
N ILE A 354 -0.69 15.82 -12.44
CA ILE A 354 -0.97 16.12 -11.03
C ILE A 354 -0.94 17.64 -10.82
N CYS A 355 0.12 18.31 -11.28
CA CYS A 355 0.24 19.76 -11.17
C CYS A 355 -0.93 20.48 -11.84
N GLN A 356 -1.33 20.06 -13.05
CA GLN A 356 -2.44 20.65 -13.79
C GLN A 356 -3.77 20.46 -13.05
N SER A 357 -4.01 19.28 -12.49
CA SER A 357 -5.21 18.96 -11.72
C SER A 357 -5.35 19.81 -10.45
N LEU A 358 -4.22 20.27 -9.90
CA LEU A 358 -4.14 21.13 -8.70
C LEU A 358 -4.03 22.63 -9.03
N SER A 359 -3.82 22.98 -10.30
CA SER A 359 -3.35 24.30 -10.76
C SER A 359 -4.26 25.53 -10.53
N PRO A 360 -5.58 25.47 -10.25
CA PRO A 360 -6.27 26.69 -9.81
C PRO A 360 -5.93 27.06 -8.36
N GLU A 361 -5.81 26.08 -7.47
CA GLU A 361 -5.74 26.30 -6.00
C GLU A 361 -4.32 26.33 -5.44
N TYR A 362 -3.37 25.67 -6.11
CA TYR A 362 -2.03 25.41 -5.57
C TYR A 362 -0.92 25.82 -6.52
N PHE A 363 0.22 26.21 -5.94
CA PHE A 363 1.47 26.36 -6.67
C PHE A 363 2.27 25.07 -6.54
N SER A 364 2.57 24.40 -7.66
CA SER A 364 3.27 23.12 -7.63
C SER A 364 4.73 23.25 -8.08
N CYS A 365 5.66 22.57 -7.40
CA CYS A 365 7.01 22.31 -7.89
C CYS A 365 7.22 20.80 -8.09
N ILE A 366 8.07 20.42 -9.05
CA ILE A 366 8.29 19.02 -9.44
C ILE A 366 9.71 18.59 -9.08
N ALA A 367 9.86 17.37 -8.56
CA ALA A 367 11.12 16.65 -8.42
C ALA A 367 10.99 15.25 -9.06
N GLY A 368 12.05 14.74 -9.68
CA GLY A 368 12.02 13.46 -10.40
C GLY A 368 12.30 12.22 -9.55
N ASN A 369 12.76 12.38 -8.31
CA ASN A 369 12.98 11.28 -7.36
C ASN A 369 13.12 11.81 -5.91
N GLY A 370 13.19 10.89 -4.95
CA GLY A 370 13.27 11.23 -3.52
C GLY A 370 14.51 12.04 -3.12
N GLU A 371 15.66 11.79 -3.74
CA GLU A 371 16.92 12.50 -3.43
C GLU A 371 16.87 13.95 -3.92
N GLU A 372 16.38 14.17 -5.15
CA GLU A 372 16.15 15.50 -5.70
C GLU A 372 15.15 16.28 -4.84
N ALA A 373 14.05 15.63 -4.41
CA ALA A 373 13.06 16.24 -3.54
C ALA A 373 13.69 16.74 -2.23
N ILE A 374 14.47 15.90 -1.53
CA ILE A 374 15.16 16.27 -0.29
C ILE A 374 16.08 17.48 -0.48
N ASN A 375 16.84 17.51 -1.57
CA ASN A 375 17.72 18.63 -1.90
C ASN A 375 16.91 19.93 -2.14
N MET A 376 15.72 19.82 -2.70
CA MET A 376 14.82 20.94 -2.97
C MET A 376 14.06 21.43 -1.73
N LEU A 377 13.82 20.61 -0.70
CA LEU A 377 13.01 20.98 0.47
C LEU A 377 13.47 22.28 1.13
N SER A 378 14.79 22.44 1.28
CA SER A 378 15.41 23.61 1.92
C SER A 378 15.09 24.94 1.22
N SER A 379 15.07 24.91 -0.11
CA SER A 379 14.88 26.10 -0.95
C SER A 379 13.41 26.36 -1.28
N GLN A 380 12.66 25.29 -1.53
CA GLN A 380 11.28 25.39 -2.00
C GLN A 380 10.28 25.59 -0.85
N ASN A 381 10.53 25.01 0.33
CA ASN A 381 9.65 25.06 1.50
C ASN A 381 8.18 24.75 1.17
N PRO A 382 7.88 23.53 0.65
CA PRO A 382 6.51 23.14 0.36
C PRO A 382 5.69 22.97 1.64
N ASP A 383 4.40 23.25 1.55
CA ASP A 383 3.41 23.04 2.62
C ASP A 383 2.87 21.61 2.62
N LEU A 384 3.05 20.85 1.53
CA LEU A 384 2.67 19.43 1.38
C LEU A 384 3.52 18.77 0.29
N ILE A 385 3.82 17.48 0.46
CA ILE A 385 4.53 16.65 -0.53
C ILE A 385 3.59 15.56 -1.04
N ILE A 386 3.50 15.38 -2.35
CA ILE A 386 2.86 14.24 -3.02
C ILE A 386 3.99 13.46 -3.69
N SER A 387 4.11 12.16 -3.42
CA SER A 387 5.21 11.35 -3.96
C SER A 387 4.74 10.01 -4.47
N ASP A 388 5.26 9.53 -5.61
CA ASP A 388 5.17 8.11 -5.93
C ASP A 388 5.97 7.29 -4.90
N VAL A 389 5.54 6.06 -4.66
CA VAL A 389 6.27 5.09 -3.84
C VAL A 389 7.46 4.52 -4.60
N MET A 390 7.29 4.17 -5.88
CA MET A 390 8.31 3.46 -6.65
C MET A 390 9.02 4.41 -7.61
N MET A 391 10.23 4.86 -7.25
CA MET A 391 11.04 5.77 -8.07
C MET A 391 12.52 5.31 -8.08
N PRO A 392 13.30 5.65 -9.12
CA PRO A 392 14.74 5.39 -9.14
C PRO A 392 15.50 6.23 -8.11
N VAL A 393 16.73 5.82 -7.80
CA VAL A 393 17.68 6.49 -6.88
C VAL A 393 17.25 6.43 -5.41
N MET A 394 16.13 7.05 -5.07
CA MET A 394 15.53 7.03 -3.74
C MET A 394 14.02 6.93 -3.89
N ASP A 395 13.44 5.92 -3.24
CA ASP A 395 12.02 5.64 -3.32
C ASP A 395 11.19 6.57 -2.39
N GLY A 396 9.87 6.61 -2.59
CA GLY A 396 8.99 7.50 -1.83
C GLY A 396 8.91 7.17 -0.34
N MET A 397 9.14 5.91 0.05
CA MET A 397 9.10 5.46 1.44
C MET A 397 10.37 5.89 2.18
N GLU A 398 11.54 5.71 1.55
CA GLU A 398 12.83 6.19 2.03
C GLU A 398 12.83 7.72 2.17
N MET A 399 12.30 8.42 1.17
CA MET A 399 12.13 9.88 1.22
C MET A 399 11.21 10.30 2.36
N THR A 400 10.05 9.65 2.52
CA THR A 400 9.11 9.95 3.61
C THR A 400 9.78 9.77 4.97
N ARG A 401 10.51 8.66 5.17
CA ARG A 401 11.28 8.44 6.40
C ARG A 401 12.28 9.56 6.64
N ALA A 402 13.08 9.92 5.64
CA ALA A 402 14.08 10.99 5.76
C ALA A 402 13.42 12.35 6.08
N VAL A 403 12.27 12.65 5.48
CA VAL A 403 11.50 13.88 5.74
C VAL A 403 10.97 13.90 7.18
N LYS A 404 10.44 12.78 7.67
CA LYS A 404 9.83 12.66 9.00
C LYS A 404 10.86 12.55 10.13
N GLU A 405 12.03 11.98 9.88
CA GLU A 405 13.14 11.91 10.83
C GLU A 405 13.89 13.24 10.95
N ASN A 406 13.94 14.03 9.87
CA ASN A 406 14.62 15.32 9.87
C ASN A 406 13.77 16.40 10.56
N PHE A 407 14.30 16.94 11.66
CA PHE A 407 13.66 18.00 12.44
C PHE A 407 13.21 19.20 11.59
N ALA A 408 13.97 19.59 10.56
CA ALA A 408 13.64 20.72 9.71
C ALA A 408 12.36 20.52 8.88
N THR A 409 12.03 19.27 8.54
CA THR A 409 11.01 18.93 7.54
C THR A 409 9.88 18.04 8.08
N SER A 410 10.04 17.49 9.28
CA SER A 410 9.13 16.50 9.88
C SER A 410 7.68 16.96 10.05
N HIS A 411 7.46 18.28 10.00
CA HIS A 411 6.16 18.92 10.14
C HIS A 411 5.37 19.01 8.82
N ILE A 412 6.01 18.70 7.69
CA ILE A 412 5.40 18.74 6.35
C ILE A 412 4.58 17.45 6.15
N PRO A 413 3.31 17.54 5.75
CA PRO A 413 2.50 16.39 5.42
C PRO A 413 2.94 15.74 4.10
N VAL A 414 2.92 14.40 4.06
CA VAL A 414 3.33 13.60 2.91
C VAL A 414 2.18 12.68 2.47
N VAL A 415 1.80 12.76 1.19
CA VAL A 415 0.82 11.90 0.53
C VAL A 415 1.56 10.95 -0.42
N LEU A 416 1.41 9.65 -0.22
CA LEU A 416 2.03 8.65 -1.08
C LEU A 416 1.05 8.12 -2.12
N LEU A 417 1.47 8.17 -3.38
CA LEU A 417 0.80 7.54 -4.50
C LEU A 417 1.39 6.14 -4.67
N THR A 418 0.57 5.09 -4.57
CA THR A 418 1.03 3.71 -4.63
C THR A 418 0.31 2.93 -5.71
N ALA A 419 1.01 1.99 -6.31
CA ALA A 419 0.41 1.04 -7.25
C ALA A 419 -0.01 -0.27 -6.56
N LYS A 420 0.30 -0.44 -5.27
CA LYS A 420 -0.03 -1.66 -4.52
C LYS A 420 -1.22 -1.43 -3.61
N SER A 421 -2.20 -2.33 -3.70
CA SER A 421 -3.46 -2.29 -2.96
C SER A 421 -3.49 -3.19 -1.72
N SER A 422 -2.36 -3.81 -1.33
CA SER A 422 -2.32 -4.70 -0.15
C SER A 422 -2.37 -3.87 1.13
N VAL A 423 -3.16 -4.31 2.10
CA VAL A 423 -3.20 -3.73 3.45
C VAL A 423 -1.81 -3.78 4.13
N GLU A 424 -0.98 -4.80 3.85
CA GLU A 424 0.44 -4.83 4.31
C GLU A 424 1.28 -3.64 3.81
N ASP A 425 1.03 -3.13 2.60
CA ASP A 425 1.73 -1.96 2.07
C ASP A 425 1.19 -0.66 2.71
N HIS A 426 -0.08 -0.64 3.11
CA HIS A 426 -0.67 0.45 3.91
C HIS A 426 -0.13 0.46 5.35
N ILE A 427 0.08 -0.72 5.97
CA ILE A 427 0.65 -0.87 7.31
C ILE A 427 2.11 -0.39 7.32
N SER A 428 2.93 -0.89 6.37
CA SER A 428 4.30 -0.38 6.19
C SER A 428 4.28 1.14 5.99
N GLY A 429 3.33 1.64 5.21
CA GLY A 429 3.11 3.06 5.05
C GLY A 429 2.98 3.86 6.36
N VAL A 430 2.01 3.49 7.19
CA VAL A 430 1.75 4.14 8.50
C VAL A 430 2.98 4.04 9.41
N GLU A 431 3.71 2.94 9.38
CA GLU A 431 4.97 2.77 10.12
C GLU A 431 6.08 3.77 9.70
N HIS A 432 6.02 4.29 8.47
CA HIS A 432 7.00 5.26 7.94
C HIS A 432 6.54 6.72 8.09
N GLY A 433 5.34 6.96 8.63
CA GLY A 433 4.87 8.28 9.05
C GLY A 433 4.25 9.15 7.95
N ALA A 434 3.80 8.59 6.82
CA ALA A 434 3.03 9.37 5.85
C ALA A 434 1.62 9.69 6.37
N ASP A 435 1.04 10.77 5.86
CA ASP A 435 -0.25 11.30 6.34
C ASP A 435 -1.43 10.75 5.51
N ALA A 436 -1.20 10.31 4.27
CA ALA A 436 -2.22 9.66 3.44
C ALA A 436 -1.63 8.76 2.34
N TYR A 437 -2.44 7.78 1.90
CA TYR A 437 -2.13 6.86 0.80
C TYR A 437 -3.22 6.91 -0.27
N ILE A 438 -2.81 6.96 -1.54
CA ILE A 438 -3.72 6.98 -2.68
C ILE A 438 -3.26 5.96 -3.72
N VAL A 439 -4.18 5.09 -4.15
CA VAL A 439 -3.87 4.04 -5.12
C VAL A 439 -3.94 4.59 -6.55
N LYS A 440 -2.95 4.24 -7.39
CA LYS A 440 -2.92 4.49 -8.83
C LYS A 440 -3.75 3.42 -9.57
N PRO A 441 -4.48 3.74 -10.66
CA PRO A 441 -4.76 5.09 -11.15
C PRO A 441 -5.65 5.82 -10.15
N PHE A 442 -5.28 7.06 -9.87
CA PHE A 442 -5.98 7.88 -8.90
C PHE A 442 -7.01 8.76 -9.58
N ASN A 443 -8.11 9.01 -8.90
CA ASN A 443 -9.05 10.02 -9.30
C ASN A 443 -8.53 11.41 -8.85
N ALA A 444 -8.43 12.35 -9.79
CA ALA A 444 -7.89 13.69 -9.52
C ALA A 444 -8.70 14.46 -8.47
N SER A 445 -10.04 14.31 -8.47
CA SER A 445 -10.90 14.94 -7.47
C SER A 445 -10.70 14.35 -6.07
N TYR A 446 -10.47 13.04 -5.98
CA TYR A 446 -10.14 12.40 -4.71
C TYR A 446 -8.79 12.87 -4.17
N LEU A 447 -7.75 12.89 -5.02
CA LEU A 447 -6.43 13.43 -4.67
C LEU A 447 -6.55 14.87 -4.15
N LYS A 448 -7.30 15.71 -4.85
CA LYS A 448 -7.56 17.09 -4.45
C LYS A 448 -8.27 17.19 -3.10
N ALA A 449 -9.29 16.37 -2.85
CA ALA A 449 -9.99 16.35 -1.57
C ALA A 449 -9.07 15.98 -0.40
N VAL A 450 -8.20 14.97 -0.57
CA VAL A 450 -7.21 14.56 0.44
C VAL A 450 -6.22 15.69 0.71
N VAL A 451 -5.66 16.30 -0.35
CA VAL A 451 -4.74 17.44 -0.25
C VAL A 451 -5.40 18.62 0.48
N ASN A 452 -6.62 18.99 0.10
CA ASN A 452 -7.37 20.07 0.72
C ASN A 452 -7.60 19.80 2.22
N ASN A 453 -7.99 18.58 2.58
CA ASN A 453 -8.20 18.19 3.97
C ASN A 453 -6.91 18.31 4.80
N LEU A 454 -5.79 17.80 4.31
CA LEU A 454 -4.50 17.88 5.03
C LEU A 454 -4.03 19.33 5.21
N ILE A 455 -4.19 20.16 4.18
CA ILE A 455 -3.83 21.57 4.24
C ILE A 455 -4.75 22.34 5.20
N GLU A 456 -6.06 22.11 5.16
CA GLU A 456 -7.00 22.76 6.07
C GLU A 456 -6.81 22.31 7.52
N GLN A 457 -6.53 21.03 7.77
CA GLN A 457 -6.12 20.55 9.10
C GLN A 457 -4.87 21.27 9.59
N ARG A 458 -3.87 21.45 8.72
CA ARG A 458 -2.64 22.18 9.05
C ARG A 458 -2.90 23.66 9.34
N LYS A 459 -3.71 24.33 8.51
CA LYS A 459 -4.12 25.72 8.73
C LYS A 459 -4.92 25.87 10.02
N ALA A 460 -5.81 24.93 10.35
CA ALA A 460 -6.58 24.96 11.60
C ALA A 460 -5.68 24.84 12.83
N ILE A 461 -4.64 23.98 12.78
CA ILE A 461 -3.62 23.87 13.84
C ILE A 461 -2.88 25.21 14.01
N ILE A 462 -2.42 25.80 12.90
CA ILE A 462 -1.73 27.10 12.90
C ILE A 462 -2.66 28.24 13.37
N ALA A 463 -3.92 28.24 12.95
CA ALA A 463 -4.91 29.25 13.31
C ALA A 463 -5.25 29.19 14.80
N LYS A 464 -5.41 28.00 15.38
CA LYS A 464 -5.53 27.83 16.83
C LYS A 464 -4.35 28.44 17.55
N PHE A 465 -3.14 28.29 17.02
CA PHE A 465 -1.95 28.88 17.62
C PHE A 465 -1.94 30.42 17.55
N ARG A 466 -2.44 31.00 16.45
CA ARG A 466 -2.57 32.46 16.27
C ARG A 466 -3.67 33.09 17.13
N ASP A 467 -4.79 32.40 17.29
CA ASP A 467 -6.00 32.95 17.92
C ASP A 467 -6.04 32.69 19.43
N ASN A 468 -5.37 31.63 19.91
CA ASN A 468 -5.36 31.31 21.33
C ASN A 468 -4.52 32.34 22.10
N LYS A 469 -5.18 33.09 22.99
CA LYS A 469 -4.54 34.09 23.87
C LYS A 469 -3.55 33.44 24.83
N THR A 470 -3.69 32.14 25.09
CA THR A 470 -2.75 31.25 25.76
C THR A 470 -2.05 30.35 24.74
N ILE A 471 -0.72 30.40 24.66
CA ILE A 471 0.07 29.40 23.91
C ILE A 471 0.28 28.24 24.87
N ASP A 472 -0.54 27.19 24.77
CA ASP A 472 -0.29 25.95 25.46
C ASP A 472 0.16 24.89 24.43
N PRO A 473 1.45 24.50 24.46
CA PRO A 473 1.98 23.44 23.59
C PRO A 473 1.25 22.10 23.69
N SER A 474 0.57 21.79 24.81
CA SER A 474 -0.19 20.54 24.96
C SER A 474 -1.46 20.48 24.10
N THR A 475 -1.97 21.62 23.64
CA THR A 475 -3.19 21.68 22.81
C THR A 475 -2.90 21.36 21.33
N LEU A 476 -1.62 21.29 20.98
CA LEU A 476 -1.13 20.99 19.65
C LEU A 476 -1.04 19.47 19.49
N ARG A 477 -1.87 18.87 18.63
CA ARG A 477 -1.67 17.48 18.14
C ARG A 477 -0.45 17.43 17.22
N VAL A 478 0.71 17.78 17.75
CA VAL A 478 1.97 17.82 17.04
C VAL A 478 2.82 16.66 17.56
N ASN A 479 3.72 16.14 16.73
CA ASN A 479 4.66 15.10 17.14
C ASN A 479 5.39 15.50 18.44
N SER A 480 5.67 14.55 19.33
CA SER A 480 6.25 14.77 20.66
C SER A 480 7.52 15.63 20.63
N LYS A 481 8.38 15.43 19.62
CA LYS A 481 9.62 16.22 19.43
C LYS A 481 9.38 17.68 19.10
N ASP A 482 8.33 17.98 18.36
CA ASP A 482 8.00 19.34 17.93
C ASP A 482 7.30 20.10 19.07
N GLU A 483 6.50 19.39 19.89
CA GLU A 483 5.96 19.93 21.15
C GLU A 483 7.10 20.30 22.12
N GLU A 484 8.06 19.39 22.32
CA GLU A 484 9.23 19.63 23.16
C GLU A 484 10.04 20.85 22.70
N PHE A 485 10.26 20.99 21.40
CA PHE A 485 10.92 22.16 20.82
C PHE A 485 10.16 23.45 21.11
N LEU A 486 8.84 23.48 20.90
CA LEU A 486 8.03 24.68 21.17
C LEU A 486 8.05 25.01 22.67
N ARG A 487 7.93 24.02 23.55
CA ARG A 487 8.05 24.22 25.00
C ARG A 487 9.38 24.85 25.38
N LYS A 488 10.50 24.29 24.90
CA LYS A 488 11.84 24.83 25.16
C LYS A 488 11.99 26.26 24.66
N LEU A 489 11.49 26.56 23.45
CA LEU A 489 11.54 27.91 22.87
C LEU A 489 10.69 28.90 23.66
N ILE A 490 9.49 28.51 24.08
CA ILE A 490 8.60 29.35 24.90
C ILE A 490 9.25 29.64 26.25
N SER A 491 9.71 28.61 26.96
CA SER A 491 10.37 28.79 28.26
C SER A 491 11.60 29.69 28.17
N PHE A 492 12.43 29.51 27.13
CA PHE A 492 13.60 30.36 26.93
C PHE A 492 13.23 31.84 26.73
N VAL A 493 12.19 32.11 25.94
CA VAL A 493 11.71 33.48 25.71
C VAL A 493 11.04 34.07 26.95
N GLU A 494 10.33 33.26 27.74
CA GLU A 494 9.71 33.68 29.00
C GLU A 494 10.75 33.97 30.09
N GLU A 495 11.82 33.19 30.20
CA GLU A 495 12.91 33.43 31.16
C GLU A 495 13.75 34.66 30.79
N ASN A 496 13.95 34.90 29.49
CA ASN A 496 14.82 35.97 28.98
C ASN A 496 14.05 37.12 28.31
N HIS A 497 12.79 37.33 28.68
CA HIS A 497 11.85 38.26 28.03
C HIS A 497 12.33 39.72 27.94
N THR A 498 13.27 40.14 28.80
CA THR A 498 13.91 41.46 28.78
C THR A 498 14.90 41.66 27.63
N GLU A 499 15.53 40.61 27.11
CA GLU A 499 16.64 40.72 26.15
C GLU A 499 16.16 40.89 24.70
N GLU A 500 16.91 41.64 23.88
CA GLU A 500 16.69 41.62 22.43
C GLU A 500 17.35 40.38 21.84
N PHE A 501 16.53 39.50 21.25
CA PHE A 501 17.02 38.28 20.63
C PHE A 501 17.31 38.48 19.15
N SER A 502 18.51 38.08 18.72
CA SER A 502 18.75 37.81 17.30
C SER A 502 18.24 36.41 16.93
N ILE A 503 17.88 36.21 15.67
CA ILE A 503 17.48 34.88 15.17
C ILE A 503 18.63 33.87 15.34
N GLU A 504 19.88 34.34 15.26
CA GLU A 504 21.07 33.51 15.42
C GLU A 504 21.25 33.04 16.87
N GLN A 505 20.99 33.89 17.85
CA GLN A 505 21.02 33.52 19.27
C GLN A 505 19.97 32.45 19.59
N LEU A 506 18.72 32.67 19.14
CA LEU A 506 17.64 31.69 19.34
C LEU A 506 17.93 30.36 18.65
N ALA A 507 18.50 30.40 17.45
CA ALA A 507 18.87 29.19 16.72
C ALA A 507 20.01 28.42 17.44
N ASN A 508 21.02 29.13 17.94
CA ASN A 508 22.14 28.53 18.68
C ASN A 508 21.68 27.87 19.99
N GLU A 509 20.78 28.51 20.74
CA GLU A 509 20.21 27.95 21.97
C GLU A 509 19.38 26.69 21.74
N MET A 510 18.71 26.64 20.58
CA MET A 510 17.98 25.46 20.11
C MET A 510 18.90 24.46 19.39
N CYS A 511 20.21 24.70 19.35
CA CYS A 511 21.24 23.87 18.72
C CYS A 511 20.97 23.56 17.23
N VAL A 512 20.41 24.52 16.50
CA VAL A 512 20.06 24.39 15.07
C VAL A 512 20.60 25.56 14.26
N SER A 513 20.71 25.37 12.94
CA SER A 513 21.11 26.47 12.04
C SER A 513 20.00 27.52 11.93
N ARG A 514 20.39 28.76 11.61
CA ARG A 514 19.47 29.90 11.43
C ARG A 514 18.31 29.58 10.46
N THR A 515 18.61 28.92 9.35
CA THR A 515 17.62 28.57 8.32
C THR A 515 16.66 27.49 8.81
N VAL A 516 17.17 26.45 9.47
CA VAL A 516 16.35 25.35 10.03
C VAL A 516 15.42 25.89 11.11
N PHE A 517 15.93 26.72 12.02
CA PHE A 517 15.13 27.37 13.06
C PHE A 517 14.00 28.20 12.45
N TYR A 518 14.32 29.03 11.46
CA TYR A 518 13.34 29.89 10.82
C TYR A 518 12.21 29.08 10.18
N ASN A 519 12.56 28.07 9.37
CA ASN A 519 11.59 27.23 8.67
C ASN A 519 10.73 26.43 9.66
N LYS A 520 11.33 25.91 10.73
CA LYS A 520 10.61 25.14 11.74
C LYS A 520 9.59 25.98 12.50
N VAL A 521 9.97 27.16 12.98
CA VAL A 521 9.04 28.06 13.68
C VAL A 521 7.93 28.50 12.74
N LYS A 522 8.26 28.85 11.48
CA LYS A 522 7.27 29.23 10.48
C LYS A 522 6.32 28.09 10.13
N GLY A 523 6.82 26.87 9.96
CA GLY A 523 6.01 25.69 9.64
C GLY A 523 5.11 25.22 10.77
N LEU A 524 5.52 25.41 12.03
CA LEU A 524 4.71 25.06 13.20
C LEU A 524 3.69 26.14 13.58
N THR A 525 4.07 27.41 13.49
CA THR A 525 3.27 28.53 14.04
C THR A 525 2.63 29.41 12.97
N GLY A 526 3.01 29.24 11.71
CA GLY A 526 2.64 30.12 10.59
C GLY A 526 3.21 31.53 10.67
N MET A 527 4.16 31.80 11.56
CA MET A 527 4.74 33.13 11.82
C MET A 527 6.25 33.12 11.66
N SER A 528 6.83 34.27 11.32
CA SER A 528 8.29 34.39 11.37
C SER A 528 8.77 34.30 12.83
N PRO A 529 10.00 33.83 13.11
CA PRO A 529 10.52 33.76 14.48
C PRO A 529 10.47 35.10 15.22
N VAL A 530 10.75 36.21 14.53
CA VAL A 530 10.69 37.56 15.11
C VAL A 530 9.27 37.93 15.52
N GLU A 531 8.29 37.61 14.68
CA GLU A 531 6.88 37.83 14.98
C GLU A 531 6.41 36.95 16.14
N PHE A 532 6.84 35.69 16.17
CA PHE A 532 6.50 34.74 17.21
C PHE A 532 7.03 35.17 18.60
N VAL A 533 8.31 35.51 18.69
CA VAL A 533 8.94 36.03 19.92
C VAL A 533 8.25 37.31 20.39
N ARG A 534 7.91 38.21 19.47
CA ARG A 534 7.17 39.44 19.79
C ARG A 534 5.81 39.13 20.40
N GLN A 535 5.07 38.14 19.89
CA GLN A 535 3.79 37.74 20.48
C GLN A 535 3.96 37.16 21.89
N LEU A 536 4.98 36.32 22.12
CA LEU A 536 5.27 35.78 23.44
C LEU A 536 5.58 36.89 24.45
N LYS A 537 6.43 37.85 24.10
CA LYS A 537 6.73 39.01 24.95
C LYS A 537 5.48 39.84 25.29
N LEU A 538 4.58 40.06 24.34
CA LEU A 538 3.32 40.76 24.59
C LEU A 538 2.40 39.99 25.55
N LYS A 539 2.46 38.65 25.55
CA LYS A 539 1.72 37.81 26.51
C LYS A 539 2.33 37.86 27.91
N VAL A 540 3.66 37.84 28.04
CA VAL A 540 4.33 38.09 29.33
C VAL A 540 3.93 39.47 29.86
N ALA A 541 3.89 40.50 28.99
CA ALA A 541 3.45 41.83 29.37
C ALA A 541 1.99 41.86 29.85
N ALA A 542 1.10 41.13 29.17
CA ALA A 542 -0.29 40.97 29.59
C ALA A 542 -0.39 40.37 31.00
N HIS A 543 0.41 39.34 31.32
CA HIS A 543 0.47 38.78 32.66
C HIS A 543 0.98 39.78 33.70
N LEU A 544 2.05 40.53 33.39
CA LEU A 544 2.56 41.59 34.28
C LEU A 544 1.49 42.67 34.55
N LEU A 545 0.71 43.06 33.54
CA LEU A 545 -0.39 44.00 33.74
C LEU A 545 -1.44 43.46 34.74
N THR A 546 -1.76 42.16 34.70
CA THR A 546 -2.68 41.55 35.68
C THR A 546 -2.10 41.49 37.11
N GLN A 547 -0.78 41.47 37.25
CA GLN A 547 -0.09 41.55 38.54
C GLN A 547 0.00 42.99 39.11
N GLY A 548 -0.57 43.98 38.42
CA GLY A 548 -0.63 45.36 38.88
C GLY A 548 0.53 46.25 38.41
N TYR A 549 1.40 45.77 37.51
CA TYR A 549 2.42 46.63 36.90
C TYR A 549 1.79 47.68 36.00
N ASN A 550 2.38 48.88 35.96
CA ASN A 550 1.88 49.92 35.05
C ASN A 550 2.28 49.63 33.58
N VAL A 551 1.61 50.27 32.62
CA VAL A 551 1.83 50.01 31.18
C VAL A 551 3.27 50.26 30.74
N SER A 552 3.93 51.28 31.30
CA SER A 552 5.32 51.61 30.97
C SER A 552 6.31 50.63 31.59
N GLU A 553 6.08 50.20 32.83
CA GLU A 553 6.85 49.19 33.55
C GLU A 553 6.74 47.81 32.88
N ALA A 554 5.52 47.41 32.49
CA ALA A 554 5.30 46.17 31.76
C ALA A 554 6.04 46.19 30.41
N ALA A 555 5.94 47.29 29.65
CA ALA A 555 6.65 47.44 28.38
C ALA A 555 8.18 47.39 28.55
N MET A 556 8.72 48.05 29.58
CA MET A 556 10.15 48.07 29.86
C MET A 556 10.65 46.69 30.32
N LYS A 557 9.87 45.99 31.15
CA LYS A 557 10.18 44.61 31.60
C LYS A 557 10.19 43.59 30.47
N VAL A 558 9.41 43.77 29.41
CA VAL A 558 9.46 42.87 28.23
C VAL A 558 10.38 43.38 27.11
N GLY A 559 11.22 44.38 27.40
CA GLY A 559 12.26 44.88 26.49
C GLY A 559 11.74 45.77 25.34
N PHE A 560 10.59 46.43 25.50
CA PHE A 560 10.11 47.42 24.53
C PHE A 560 10.60 48.82 24.91
N ASN A 561 11.46 49.41 24.09
CA ASN A 561 11.99 50.76 24.30
C ASN A 561 10.99 51.89 23.97
N ASP A 562 9.95 51.60 23.16
CA ASP A 562 8.91 52.56 22.77
C ASP A 562 7.52 52.10 23.25
N ALA A 563 6.97 52.82 24.23
CA ALA A 563 5.64 52.57 24.80
C ALA A 563 4.49 52.76 23.80
N ARG A 564 4.64 53.63 22.78
CA ARG A 564 3.65 53.80 21.71
C ARG A 564 3.67 52.61 20.77
N TYR A 565 4.86 52.14 20.40
CA TYR A 565 5.02 50.93 19.59
C TYR A 565 4.45 49.71 20.33
N PHE A 566 4.78 49.53 21.60
CA PHE A 566 4.21 48.50 22.47
C PHE A 566 2.69 48.54 22.48
N SER A 567 2.09 49.70 22.76
CA SER A 567 0.63 49.86 22.85
C SER A 567 -0.07 49.54 21.52
N ARG A 568 0.55 49.88 20.39
CA ARG A 568 0.03 49.54 19.06
C ARG A 568 0.06 48.03 18.83
N GLN A 569 1.18 47.36 19.12
CA GLN A 569 1.31 45.91 18.94
C GLN A 569 0.41 45.12 19.90
N PHE A 570 0.29 45.57 21.14
CA PHE A 570 -0.61 44.99 22.13
C PHE A 570 -2.08 45.10 21.68
N LYS A 571 -2.49 46.26 21.14
CA LYS A 571 -3.82 46.44 20.57
C LYS A 571 -4.08 45.54 19.37
N THR A 572 -3.08 45.34 18.50
CA THR A 572 -3.18 44.42 17.36
C THR A 572 -3.41 42.98 17.82
N LEU A 573 -2.72 42.54 18.88
CA LEU A 573 -2.82 41.15 19.36
C LEU A 573 -4.07 40.88 20.20
N PHE A 574 -4.38 41.76 21.17
CA PHE A 574 -5.47 41.54 22.13
C PHE A 574 -6.78 42.25 21.77
N GLY A 575 -6.79 43.07 20.71
CA GLY A 575 -7.96 43.85 20.26
C GLY A 575 -8.28 45.07 21.13
N HIS A 576 -7.50 45.36 22.18
CA HIS A 576 -7.72 46.49 23.09
C HIS A 576 -6.40 47.06 23.60
N LEU A 577 -6.44 48.29 24.14
CA LEU A 577 -5.27 48.98 24.67
C LEU A 577 -4.78 48.32 25.97
N PRO A 578 -3.46 48.30 26.26
CA PRO A 578 -2.90 47.77 27.50
C PRO A 578 -3.56 48.31 28.77
N SER A 579 -3.91 49.59 28.79
CA SER A 579 -4.56 50.24 29.94
C SER A 579 -5.94 49.66 30.28
N LYS A 580 -6.64 49.08 29.29
CA LYS A 580 -7.95 48.43 29.47
C LYS A 580 -7.84 46.92 29.71
N HIS A 581 -6.63 46.38 29.78
CA HIS A 581 -6.42 44.94 29.95
C HIS A 581 -6.87 44.49 31.36
N LEU A 582 -6.61 45.30 32.38
CA LEU A 582 -7.05 45.10 33.76
C LEU A 582 -8.58 45.12 33.93
N GLU A 583 -9.30 45.94 33.17
CA GLU A 583 -10.77 46.05 33.26
C GLU A 583 -11.53 44.84 32.67
N LYS A 584 -10.85 43.99 31.90
CA LYS A 584 -11.45 42.79 31.26
C LYS A 584 -10.97 41.46 31.85
N GLY A 585 -10.07 41.48 32.83
CA GLY A 585 -9.51 40.27 33.47
C GLY A 585 -10.42 39.60 34.52
N SER A 586 -11.68 40.01 34.64
CA SER A 586 -12.67 39.38 35.52
C SER A 586 -13.73 38.62 34.71
N TYR A 587 -13.32 37.53 34.05
CA TYR A 587 -14.20 36.43 33.63
C TYR A 587 -13.40 35.12 33.61
#